data_AF-A0A412KTI8-F1
#
_entry.id   AF-A0A412KTI8-F1
#
_cell.length_a   1.000
_cell.length_b   1.000
_cell.length_c   1.000
_cell.angle_alpha   90.00
_cell.angle_beta   90.00
_cell.angle_gamma   90.00
#
_symmetry.space_group_name_H-M   'P 1'
#
loop_
_entity.id
_entity.type
_entity.pdbx_description
1 polymer ?
#
loop_
_entity_poly.entity_id
_entity_poly.type
_entity_poly.pdbx_seq_one_letter_code
_entity_poly.pdbx_strand_id
1 'polypeptide(L)'
;MHFDKETLKKLWSGPLAFLLANLILSPLTGWAGALAVGTAFWMALWWIFRPVHIAVTSMLPIAVNAVCSLIPNSHVISQYFTDIVVLLLGADLICMAWSTTGLDRRISLRAICFIGTSMRQQIFVWLAASVLMSAFLPNTVVAAILCPIAAGMLKVTGQKDISTSAAAVPILLAIGWGSGIGGFGTPIGSPANLVAISYIEDLTGHEFMYIEWMRWFVPILLAVSICLPLTVSVCQTLGLPPVPYVIGTIAASSCAYILPVTTRAVPVGYGLDAKVQMHQGLRLSILTMLVNTCVCWAAMTFLAG
;
A
#
# COMPACT_ATOMS: atom_id res chain seq x y z
N MET A 1 31.79 -11.91 -2.88
CA MET A 1 30.57 -11.46 -3.60
C MET A 1 30.99 -10.94 -4.97
N HIS A 2 30.28 -11.30 -6.04
CA HIS A 2 30.45 -10.70 -7.36
C HIS A 2 29.32 -9.68 -7.52
N PHE A 3 29.63 -8.38 -7.44
CA PHE A 3 28.63 -7.33 -7.68
C PHE A 3 28.51 -7.10 -9.18
N ASP A 4 27.33 -7.36 -9.74
CA ASP A 4 27.03 -7.06 -11.14
C ASP A 4 27.10 -5.54 -11.40
N LYS A 5 27.49 -5.16 -12.61
CA LYS A 5 27.56 -3.76 -13.07
C LYS A 5 26.21 -3.07 -12.99
N GLU A 6 25.11 -3.81 -13.18
CA GLU A 6 23.74 -3.35 -12.92
C GLU A 6 23.55 -2.91 -11.46
N THR A 7 23.89 -3.79 -10.51
CA THR A 7 23.77 -3.52 -9.07
C THR A 7 24.69 -2.37 -8.64
N LEU A 8 25.89 -2.29 -9.20
CA LEU A 8 26.83 -1.21 -8.91
C LEU A 8 26.26 0.17 -9.33
N LYS A 9 25.66 0.28 -10.52
CA LYS A 9 24.96 1.51 -10.97
C LYS A 9 23.81 1.89 -10.03
N LYS A 10 23.00 0.91 -9.63
CA LYS A 10 21.84 1.11 -8.73
C LYS A 10 22.26 1.51 -7.32
N LEU A 11 23.43 1.06 -6.86
CA LEU A 11 24.01 1.48 -5.58
C LEU A 11 24.50 2.94 -5.66
N TRP A 12 25.28 3.29 -6.69
CA TRP A 12 25.85 4.63 -6.86
C TRP A 12 24.83 5.73 -7.19
N SER A 13 23.64 5.41 -7.73
CA SER A 13 22.62 6.41 -8.06
C SER A 13 22.16 7.24 -6.85
N GLY A 14 22.10 6.62 -5.67
CA GLY A 14 21.76 7.30 -4.41
C GLY A 14 22.77 8.39 -4.00
N PRO A 15 24.04 8.04 -3.76
CA PRO A 15 25.11 9.01 -3.50
C PRO A 15 25.28 10.07 -4.60
N LEU A 16 25.11 9.71 -5.87
CA LEU A 16 25.18 10.67 -6.99
C LEU A 16 24.02 11.68 -6.92
N ALA A 17 22.79 11.22 -6.67
CA ALA A 17 21.65 12.11 -6.50
C ALA A 17 21.77 12.99 -5.24
N PHE A 18 22.32 12.47 -4.14
CA PHE A 18 22.67 13.25 -2.96
C PHE A 18 23.62 14.40 -3.31
N LEU A 19 24.74 14.12 -4.00
CA LEU A 19 25.71 15.14 -4.39
C LEU A 19 25.13 16.17 -5.37
N LEU A 20 24.36 15.72 -6.37
CA LEU A 20 23.71 16.61 -7.34
C LEU A 20 22.65 17.50 -6.67
N ALA A 21 21.82 16.95 -5.79
CA ALA A 21 20.83 17.72 -5.03
C ALA A 21 21.52 18.76 -4.13
N ASN A 22 22.63 18.41 -3.48
CA ASN A 22 23.41 19.36 -2.68
C ASN A 22 23.96 20.52 -3.52
N LEU A 23 24.60 20.22 -4.65
CA LEU A 23 25.16 21.24 -5.55
C LEU A 23 24.09 22.21 -6.10
N ILE A 24 22.88 21.71 -6.37
CA ILE A 24 21.77 22.51 -6.92
C ILE A 24 21.03 23.29 -5.82
N LEU A 25 20.83 22.70 -4.65
CA LEU A 25 19.95 23.26 -3.60
C LEU A 25 20.71 24.07 -2.54
N SER A 26 22.01 23.90 -2.35
CA SER A 26 22.80 24.70 -1.40
C SER A 26 22.64 26.22 -1.55
N PRO A 27 22.56 26.82 -2.76
CA PRO A 27 22.29 28.27 -2.90
C PRO A 27 20.82 28.67 -2.67
N LEU A 28 19.89 27.71 -2.58
CA LEU A 28 18.44 27.96 -2.46
C LEU A 28 17.89 27.69 -1.05
N THR A 29 18.42 26.68 -0.35
CA THR A 29 17.92 26.21 0.95
C THR A 29 18.99 26.22 2.05
N GLY A 30 20.19 26.71 1.74
CA GLY A 30 21.36 26.64 2.62
C GLY A 30 21.92 25.22 2.75
N TRP A 31 23.11 25.12 3.33
CA TRP A 31 23.87 23.87 3.44
C TRP A 31 23.07 22.73 4.12
N ALA A 32 22.46 23.01 5.27
CA ALA A 32 21.71 22.00 6.03
C ALA A 32 20.42 21.53 5.31
N GLY A 33 19.69 22.46 4.68
CA GLY A 33 18.49 22.14 3.91
C GLY A 33 18.80 21.30 2.67
N ALA A 34 19.88 21.63 1.97
CA ALA A 34 20.34 20.89 0.80
C ALA A 34 20.76 19.45 1.15
N LEU A 35 21.45 19.26 2.28
CA LEU A 35 21.85 17.94 2.78
C LEU A 35 20.64 17.08 3.19
N ALA A 36 19.65 17.67 3.85
CA ALA A 36 18.42 16.97 4.22
C ALA A 36 17.63 16.51 2.97
N VAL A 37 17.41 17.42 2.01
CA VAL A 37 16.70 17.10 0.75
C VAL A 37 17.49 16.11 -0.11
N GLY A 38 18.82 16.24 -0.18
CA GLY A 38 19.69 15.27 -0.86
C GLY A 38 19.62 13.87 -0.23
N THR A 39 19.46 13.78 1.09
CA THR A 39 19.26 12.50 1.80
C THR A 39 17.94 11.87 1.40
N ALA A 40 16.85 12.65 1.33
CA ALA A 40 15.56 12.19 0.86
C ALA A 40 15.61 11.68 -0.60
N PHE A 41 16.34 12.36 -1.50
CA PHE A 41 16.56 11.88 -2.87
C PHE A 41 17.33 10.56 -2.93
N TRP A 42 18.40 10.39 -2.13
CA TRP A 42 19.12 9.12 -2.02
C TRP A 42 18.18 8.00 -1.56
N MET A 43 17.44 8.22 -0.47
CA MET A 43 16.48 7.24 0.06
C MET A 43 15.41 6.86 -0.97
N ALA A 44 14.84 7.84 -1.68
CA ALA A 44 13.85 7.59 -2.73
C ALA A 44 14.39 6.69 -3.85
N LEU A 45 15.58 7.00 -4.40
CA LEU A 45 16.18 6.17 -5.46
C LEU A 45 16.54 4.76 -4.96
N TRP A 46 17.01 4.62 -3.73
CA TRP A 46 17.31 3.31 -3.15
C TRP A 46 16.04 2.49 -2.80
N TRP A 47 14.92 3.12 -2.43
CA TRP A 47 13.65 2.40 -2.27
C TRP A 47 13.02 2.00 -3.61
N ILE A 48 13.22 2.78 -4.68
CA ILE A 48 12.79 2.46 -6.05
C ILE A 48 13.64 1.32 -6.64
N PHE A 49 14.96 1.48 -6.69
CA PHE A 49 15.86 0.52 -7.36
C PHE A 49 16.29 -0.67 -6.50
N ARG A 50 16.06 -0.60 -5.18
CA ARG A 50 16.38 -1.65 -4.18
C ARG A 50 17.79 -2.26 -4.31
N PRO A 51 18.88 -1.46 -4.38
CA PRO A 51 20.24 -1.99 -4.40
C PRO A 51 20.66 -2.61 -3.06
N VAL A 52 19.98 -2.25 -1.98
CA VAL A 52 20.14 -2.77 -0.62
C VAL A 52 18.77 -3.02 0.01
N HIS A 53 18.73 -3.70 1.16
CA HIS A 53 17.49 -3.94 1.90
C HIS A 53 16.85 -2.63 2.38
N ILE A 54 15.51 -2.54 2.35
CA ILE A 54 14.75 -1.32 2.66
C ILE A 54 15.13 -0.72 4.02
N ALA A 55 15.34 -1.56 5.04
CA ALA A 55 15.75 -1.12 6.37
C ALA A 55 17.14 -0.44 6.38
N VAL A 56 18.08 -0.84 5.51
CA VAL A 56 19.40 -0.18 5.39
C VAL A 56 19.23 1.22 4.81
N THR A 57 18.38 1.37 3.79
CA THR A 57 17.99 2.68 3.25
C THR A 57 17.34 3.57 4.32
N SER A 58 16.50 3.00 5.18
CA SER A 58 15.86 3.73 6.30
C SER A 58 16.83 4.21 7.37
N MET A 59 18.06 3.67 7.46
CA MET A 59 19.10 4.13 8.40
C MET A 59 19.98 5.26 7.85
N LEU A 60 19.84 5.63 6.56
CA LEU A 60 20.63 6.69 5.94
C LEU A 60 20.57 8.06 6.68
N PRO A 61 19.41 8.52 7.23
CA PRO A 61 19.38 9.76 7.99
C PRO A 61 20.31 9.77 9.21
N ILE A 62 20.44 8.65 9.93
CA ILE A 62 21.38 8.51 11.06
C ILE A 62 22.82 8.64 10.55
N ALA A 63 23.16 7.90 9.49
CA ALA A 63 24.52 7.88 8.94
C ALA A 63 24.94 9.24 8.36
N VAL A 64 24.06 9.90 7.60
CA VAL A 64 24.34 11.24 7.05
C VAL A 64 24.40 12.28 8.16
N ASN A 65 23.48 12.27 9.13
CA ASN A 65 23.53 13.24 10.24
C ASN A 65 24.78 13.05 11.12
N ALA A 66 25.23 11.82 11.34
CA ALA A 66 26.45 11.55 12.10
C ALA A 66 27.73 12.07 11.41
N VAL A 67 27.75 12.14 10.07
CA VAL A 67 28.87 12.69 9.29
C VAL A 67 28.75 14.21 9.11
N CYS A 68 27.54 14.71 8.82
CA CYS A 68 27.30 16.11 8.46
C CYS A 68 26.92 17.02 9.63
N SER A 69 26.59 16.46 10.81
CA SER A 69 26.21 17.17 12.04
C SER A 69 25.11 18.24 11.85
N LEU A 70 23.99 17.87 11.22
CA LEU A 70 22.90 18.80 10.91
C LEU A 70 22.12 19.20 12.16
N ILE A 71 21.78 18.20 12.98
CA ILE A 71 21.07 18.33 14.26
C ILE A 71 21.64 17.32 15.28
N PRO A 72 21.36 17.45 16.60
CA PRO A 72 21.85 16.49 17.60
C PRO A 72 21.44 15.04 17.27
N ASN A 73 22.40 14.11 17.24
CA ASN A 73 22.13 12.70 16.89
C ASN A 73 21.04 12.05 17.76
N SER A 74 20.92 12.45 19.03
CA SER A 74 19.84 12.00 19.93
C SER A 74 18.45 12.31 19.40
N HIS A 75 18.26 13.45 18.72
CA HIS A 75 16.98 13.85 18.12
C HIS A 75 16.68 13.06 16.84
N VAL A 76 17.70 12.63 16.07
CA VAL A 76 17.48 11.74 14.92
C VAL A 76 17.15 10.32 15.40
N ILE A 77 17.89 9.82 16.39
CA ILE A 77 17.75 8.44 16.89
C ILE A 77 16.42 8.24 17.61
N SER A 78 15.89 9.23 18.33
CA SER A 78 14.58 9.11 19.01
C SER A 78 13.42 8.86 18.05
N GLN A 79 13.49 9.36 16.80
CA GLN A 79 12.43 9.15 15.79
C GLN A 79 12.31 7.69 15.34
N TYR A 80 13.29 6.83 15.65
CA TYR A 80 13.25 5.40 15.35
C TYR A 80 12.60 4.56 16.47
N PHE A 81 12.25 5.17 17.60
CA PHE A 81 11.64 4.48 18.74
C PHE A 81 10.51 5.33 19.36
N THR A 82 9.40 5.45 18.64
CA THR A 82 8.14 6.02 19.15
C THR A 82 7.20 4.91 19.60
N ASP A 83 6.19 5.25 20.42
CA ASP A 83 5.20 4.27 20.92
C ASP A 83 4.45 3.55 19.80
N ILE A 84 4.35 4.18 18.63
CA ILE A 84 3.75 3.60 17.43
C ILE A 84 4.66 2.59 16.71
N VAL A 85 5.98 2.72 16.82
CA VAL A 85 6.92 1.66 16.41
C VAL A 85 6.80 0.45 17.36
N VAL A 86 6.60 0.70 18.66
CA VAL A 86 6.35 -0.36 19.66
C VAL A 86 5.00 -1.05 19.42
N LEU A 87 3.95 -0.30 19.10
CA LEU A 87 2.62 -0.83 18.75
C LEU A 87 2.68 -1.68 17.47
N LEU A 88 3.40 -1.23 16.44
CA LEU A 88 3.61 -2.01 15.22
C LEU A 88 4.33 -3.33 15.50
N LEU A 89 5.41 -3.29 16.29
CA LEU A 89 6.15 -4.49 16.71
C LEU A 89 5.25 -5.46 17.49
N GLY A 90 4.40 -4.96 18.39
CA GLY A 90 3.41 -5.76 19.12
C GLY A 90 2.38 -6.41 18.19
N ALA A 91 1.88 -5.67 17.19
CA ALA A 91 0.96 -6.20 16.19
C ALA A 91 1.61 -7.28 15.31
N ASP A 92 2.84 -7.06 14.82
CA ASP A 92 3.59 -8.03 14.01
C ASP A 92 3.86 -9.33 14.78
N LEU A 93 4.16 -9.26 16.09
CA LEU A 93 4.31 -10.44 16.95
C LEU A 93 3.00 -11.24 17.08
N ILE A 94 1.85 -10.58 17.20
CA ILE A 94 0.53 -11.24 17.22
C ILE A 94 0.23 -11.88 15.85
N CYS A 95 0.53 -11.19 14.74
CA CYS A 95 0.39 -11.72 13.38
C CYS A 95 1.26 -12.98 13.18
N MET A 96 2.50 -12.95 13.68
CA MET A 96 3.43 -14.08 13.62
C MET A 96 2.91 -15.29 14.42
N ALA A 97 2.32 -15.07 15.60
CA ALA A 97 1.68 -16.11 16.40
C ALA A 97 0.46 -16.73 15.68
N TRP A 98 -0.36 -15.93 15.00
CA TRP A 98 -1.47 -16.43 14.19
C TRP A 98 -1.02 -17.30 13.01
N SER A 99 0.04 -16.90 12.30
CA SER A 99 0.52 -17.65 11.13
C SER A 99 1.31 -18.90 11.49
N THR A 100 2.13 -18.85 12.55
CA THR A 100 2.86 -20.03 13.04
C THR A 100 1.94 -21.11 13.65
N THR A 101 0.79 -20.72 14.22
CA THR A 101 -0.25 -21.68 14.67
C THR A 101 -1.16 -22.18 13.53
N GLY A 102 -1.03 -21.61 12.33
CA GLY A 102 -1.91 -21.89 11.18
C GLY A 102 -3.36 -21.47 11.41
N LEU A 103 -3.62 -20.54 12.34
CA LEU A 103 -4.96 -20.04 12.64
C LEU A 103 -5.53 -19.28 11.43
N ASP A 104 -4.67 -18.49 10.79
CA ASP A 104 -4.91 -17.83 9.51
C ASP A 104 -5.50 -18.79 8.46
N ARG A 105 -4.83 -19.91 8.17
CA ARG A 105 -5.25 -20.94 7.23
C ARG A 105 -6.53 -21.65 7.67
N ARG A 106 -6.73 -21.88 8.97
CA ARG A 106 -7.99 -22.45 9.51
C ARG A 106 -9.17 -21.49 9.29
N ILE A 107 -8.96 -20.18 9.44
CA ILE A 107 -9.96 -19.15 9.16
C ILE A 107 -10.22 -19.06 7.66
N SER A 108 -9.18 -18.99 6.81
CA SER A 108 -9.33 -19.00 5.34
C SER A 108 -10.15 -20.19 4.86
N LEU A 109 -9.79 -21.41 5.29
CA LEU A 109 -10.46 -22.65 4.87
C LEU A 109 -11.93 -22.69 5.31
N ARG A 110 -12.27 -22.16 6.49
CA ARG A 110 -13.66 -22.02 6.94
C ARG A 110 -14.44 -20.96 6.18
N ALA A 111 -13.83 -19.81 5.89
CA ALA A 111 -14.46 -18.74 5.12
C ALA A 111 -14.85 -19.21 3.70
N ILE A 112 -13.99 -20.00 3.05
CA ILE A 112 -14.28 -20.53 1.71
C ILE A 112 -15.28 -21.70 1.69
N CYS A 113 -15.62 -22.31 2.84
CA CYS A 113 -16.75 -23.26 2.90
C CYS A 113 -18.10 -22.60 2.58
N PHE A 114 -18.19 -21.26 2.63
CA PHE A 114 -19.36 -20.49 2.22
C PHE A 114 -19.32 -20.05 0.73
N ILE A 115 -18.38 -20.55 -0.07
CA ILE A 115 -18.34 -20.29 -1.52
C ILE A 115 -19.55 -20.95 -2.21
N GLY A 116 -20.36 -20.12 -2.86
CA GLY A 116 -21.38 -20.58 -3.80
C GLY A 116 -20.83 -20.95 -5.18
N THR A 117 -21.66 -21.62 -5.99
CA THR A 117 -21.28 -22.10 -7.32
C THR A 117 -21.16 -20.99 -8.38
N SER A 118 -21.73 -19.80 -8.15
CA SER A 118 -21.66 -18.69 -9.09
C SER A 118 -20.33 -17.92 -9.01
N MET A 119 -19.82 -17.53 -10.18
CA MET A 119 -18.65 -16.64 -10.31
C MET A 119 -18.79 -15.34 -9.50
N ARG A 120 -20.01 -14.78 -9.39
CA ARG A 120 -20.29 -13.59 -8.58
C ARG A 120 -20.09 -13.85 -7.09
N GLN A 121 -20.56 -15.01 -6.61
CA GLN A 121 -20.43 -15.44 -5.22
C GLN A 121 -18.96 -15.74 -4.88
N GLN A 122 -18.22 -16.38 -5.79
CA GLN A 122 -16.79 -16.62 -5.63
C GLN A 122 -16.01 -15.30 -5.48
N ILE A 123 -16.19 -14.35 -6.40
CA ILE A 123 -15.53 -13.03 -6.33
C ILE A 123 -15.87 -12.33 -5.01
N PHE A 124 -17.14 -12.31 -4.59
CA PHE A 124 -17.56 -11.68 -3.34
C PHE A 124 -16.95 -12.34 -2.10
N VAL A 125 -16.98 -13.67 -1.99
CA VAL A 125 -16.44 -14.40 -0.82
C VAL A 125 -14.92 -14.31 -0.75
N TRP A 126 -14.21 -14.43 -1.89
CA TRP A 126 -12.75 -14.25 -1.94
C TRP A 126 -12.34 -12.81 -1.58
N LEU A 127 -13.07 -11.81 -2.06
CA LEU A 127 -12.85 -10.41 -1.68
C LEU A 127 -13.08 -10.20 -0.19
N ALA A 128 -14.25 -10.60 0.34
CA ALA A 128 -14.61 -10.43 1.74
C ALA A 128 -13.64 -11.14 2.69
N ALA A 129 -13.23 -12.37 2.38
CA ALA A 129 -12.23 -13.09 3.16
C ALA A 129 -10.87 -12.37 3.16
N SER A 130 -10.45 -11.84 2.01
CA SER A 130 -9.19 -11.08 1.87
C SER A 130 -9.22 -9.76 2.65
N VAL A 131 -10.33 -9.01 2.55
CA VAL A 131 -10.55 -7.75 3.28
C VAL A 131 -10.55 -8.00 4.79
N LEU A 132 -11.31 -8.98 5.27
CA LEU A 132 -11.42 -9.30 6.70
C LEU A 132 -10.11 -9.84 7.29
N MET A 133 -9.36 -10.66 6.55
CA MET A 133 -8.04 -11.11 7.03
C MET A 133 -7.01 -9.98 7.01
N SER A 134 -7.01 -9.12 5.98
CA SER A 134 -6.01 -8.06 5.86
C SER A 134 -6.25 -6.86 6.77
N ALA A 135 -7.41 -6.78 7.43
CA ALA A 135 -7.65 -5.88 8.55
C ALA A 135 -6.86 -6.28 9.83
N PHE A 136 -6.24 -7.46 9.86
CA PHE A 136 -5.46 -7.96 11.02
C PHE A 136 -4.12 -8.62 10.65
N LEU A 137 -3.87 -8.93 9.38
CA LEU A 137 -2.63 -9.55 8.88
C LEU A 137 -2.05 -8.71 7.73
N PRO A 138 -0.72 -8.66 7.57
CA PRO A 138 -0.10 -7.91 6.47
C PRO A 138 -0.60 -8.35 5.09
N ASN A 139 -0.85 -7.40 4.20
CA ASN A 139 -1.45 -7.61 2.86
C ASN A 139 -0.73 -8.68 2.02
N THR A 140 0.59 -8.80 2.19
CA THR A 140 1.45 -9.80 1.55
C THR A 140 1.23 -11.21 2.10
N VAL A 141 1.02 -11.36 3.41
CA VAL A 141 0.73 -12.64 4.09
C VAL A 141 -0.65 -13.14 3.64
N VAL A 142 -1.66 -12.27 3.63
CA VAL A 142 -3.02 -12.62 3.18
C VAL A 142 -3.03 -13.07 1.72
N ALA A 143 -2.34 -12.35 0.83
CA ALA A 143 -2.20 -12.77 -0.57
C ALA A 143 -1.45 -14.11 -0.69
N ALA A 144 -0.36 -14.31 0.06
CA ALA A 144 0.42 -15.55 0.05
C ALA A 144 -0.37 -16.78 0.56
N ILE A 145 -1.37 -16.58 1.42
CA ILE A 145 -2.25 -17.66 1.92
C ILE A 145 -3.40 -17.91 0.94
N LEU A 146 -4.12 -16.88 0.51
CA LEU A 146 -5.38 -17.04 -0.24
C LEU A 146 -5.16 -17.40 -1.72
N CYS A 147 -4.15 -16.81 -2.37
CA CYS A 147 -3.85 -17.11 -3.79
C CYS A 147 -3.57 -18.60 -4.08
N PRO A 148 -2.73 -19.34 -3.34
CA PRO A 148 -2.52 -20.77 -3.59
C PRO A 148 -3.75 -21.63 -3.27
N ILE A 149 -4.60 -21.23 -2.31
CA ILE A 149 -5.85 -21.95 -2.02
C ILE A 149 -6.86 -21.75 -3.16
N ALA A 150 -7.00 -20.53 -3.68
CA ALA A 150 -7.81 -20.24 -4.87
C ALA A 150 -7.29 -20.97 -6.11
N ALA A 151 -5.97 -20.98 -6.33
CA ALA A 151 -5.31 -21.74 -7.38
C ALA A 151 -5.60 -23.26 -7.28
N GLY A 152 -5.60 -23.81 -6.07
CA GLY A 152 -6.00 -25.20 -5.80
C GLY A 152 -7.46 -25.48 -6.17
N MET A 153 -8.38 -24.61 -5.72
CA MET A 153 -9.81 -24.70 -6.05
C MET A 153 -10.05 -24.69 -7.57
N LEU A 154 -9.39 -23.79 -8.30
CA LEU A 154 -9.57 -23.63 -9.75
C LEU A 154 -9.04 -24.84 -10.55
N LYS A 155 -7.96 -25.48 -10.09
CA LYS A 155 -7.48 -26.74 -10.67
C LYS A 155 -8.48 -27.88 -10.48
N VAL A 156 -9.15 -27.96 -9.32
CA VAL A 156 -10.18 -28.98 -9.06
C VAL A 156 -11.44 -28.74 -9.90
N THR A 157 -11.80 -27.49 -10.21
CA THR A 157 -12.91 -27.17 -11.13
C THR A 157 -12.53 -27.28 -12.62
N GLY A 158 -11.42 -27.95 -12.94
CA GLY A 158 -11.03 -28.32 -14.30
C GLY A 158 -10.13 -27.32 -15.04
N GLN A 159 -9.77 -26.20 -14.41
CA GLN A 159 -8.92 -25.16 -15.02
C GLN A 159 -7.45 -25.56 -14.91
N LYS A 160 -6.97 -26.31 -15.91
CA LYS A 160 -5.59 -26.84 -15.93
C LYS A 160 -4.53 -25.72 -15.91
N ASP A 161 -4.71 -24.70 -16.75
CA ASP A 161 -3.86 -23.52 -16.80
C ASP A 161 -4.53 -22.29 -16.17
N ILE A 162 -4.00 -21.88 -15.02
CA ILE A 162 -4.49 -20.72 -14.25
C ILE A 162 -4.20 -19.41 -14.98
N SER A 163 -3.04 -19.31 -15.65
CA SER A 163 -2.63 -18.14 -16.44
C SER A 163 -3.55 -17.84 -17.62
N THR A 164 -4.20 -18.87 -18.16
CA THR A 164 -5.00 -18.80 -19.40
C THR A 164 -6.51 -18.81 -19.10
N SER A 165 -6.91 -18.93 -17.82
CA SER A 165 -8.31 -19.04 -17.44
C SER A 165 -8.96 -17.68 -17.20
N ALA A 166 -10.01 -17.39 -17.98
CA ALA A 166 -10.87 -16.23 -17.83
C ALA A 166 -11.59 -16.15 -16.45
N ALA A 167 -11.68 -17.25 -15.70
CA ALA A 167 -12.24 -17.30 -14.36
C ALA A 167 -11.18 -17.28 -13.25
N ALA A 168 -9.91 -17.57 -13.54
CA ALA A 168 -8.83 -17.40 -12.55
C ALA A 168 -8.54 -15.92 -12.30
N VAL A 169 -8.45 -15.12 -13.36
CA VAL A 169 -8.04 -13.70 -13.29
C VAL A 169 -8.95 -12.86 -12.37
N PRO A 170 -10.30 -12.89 -12.45
CA PRO A 170 -11.14 -12.08 -11.57
C PRO A 170 -11.08 -12.48 -10.09
N ILE A 171 -10.83 -13.76 -9.79
CA ILE A 171 -10.70 -14.25 -8.41
C ILE A 171 -9.35 -13.81 -7.82
N LEU A 172 -8.26 -13.95 -8.57
CA LEU A 172 -6.94 -13.48 -8.12
C LEU A 172 -6.88 -11.95 -8.00
N LEU A 173 -7.57 -11.20 -8.87
CA LEU A 173 -7.76 -9.75 -8.72
C LEU A 173 -8.58 -9.39 -7.47
N ALA A 174 -9.65 -10.13 -7.18
CA ALA A 174 -10.45 -9.93 -5.97
C ALA A 174 -9.63 -10.19 -4.67
N ILE A 175 -8.76 -11.20 -4.67
CA ILE A 175 -7.85 -11.47 -3.55
C ILE A 175 -6.80 -10.36 -3.41
N GLY A 176 -6.09 -10.03 -4.50
CA GLY A 176 -5.01 -9.04 -4.47
C GLY A 176 -5.49 -7.63 -4.14
N TRP A 177 -6.68 -7.23 -4.62
CA TRP A 177 -7.28 -5.96 -4.23
C TRP A 177 -7.85 -6.01 -2.81
N GLY A 178 -8.49 -7.11 -2.42
CA GLY A 178 -9.03 -7.31 -1.08
C GLY A 178 -7.97 -7.25 0.01
N SER A 179 -6.81 -7.86 -0.20
CA SER A 179 -5.68 -7.68 0.71
C SER A 179 -5.08 -6.27 0.61
N GLY A 180 -5.06 -5.66 -0.57
CA GLY A 180 -4.68 -4.26 -0.75
C GLY A 180 -5.49 -3.27 0.09
N ILE A 181 -6.82 -3.39 0.10
CA ILE A 181 -7.73 -2.45 0.79
C ILE A 181 -8.03 -2.84 2.24
N GLY A 182 -8.01 -4.13 2.61
CA GLY A 182 -8.41 -4.58 3.96
C GLY A 182 -7.59 -3.94 5.09
N GLY A 183 -6.28 -3.73 4.83
CA GLY A 183 -5.36 -3.06 5.76
C GLY A 183 -5.68 -1.59 6.07
N PHE A 184 -6.68 -0.99 5.42
CA PHE A 184 -7.19 0.36 5.73
C PHE A 184 -8.15 0.39 6.94
N GLY A 185 -8.86 -0.71 7.21
CA GLY A 185 -9.98 -0.73 8.16
C GLY A 185 -9.60 -0.61 9.64
N THR A 186 -8.33 -0.82 9.98
CA THR A 186 -7.80 -0.82 11.35
C THR A 186 -6.47 -0.07 11.42
N PRO A 187 -6.09 0.47 12.58
CA PRO A 187 -4.75 1.02 12.80
C PRO A 187 -3.64 0.03 12.44
N ILE A 188 -3.75 -1.23 12.87
CA ILE A 188 -2.69 -2.25 12.70
C ILE A 188 -2.62 -2.88 11.31
N GLY A 189 -3.64 -2.72 10.46
CA GLY A 189 -3.69 -3.34 9.13
C GLY A 189 -2.65 -2.80 8.13
N SER A 190 -2.04 -1.65 8.41
CA SER A 190 -0.99 -1.04 7.58
C SER A 190 -0.12 -0.09 8.40
N PRO A 191 1.22 -0.16 8.32
CA PRO A 191 2.11 0.78 8.99
C PRO A 191 1.84 2.25 8.65
N ALA A 192 1.31 2.54 7.45
CA ALA A 192 0.95 3.90 7.06
C ALA A 192 -0.21 4.49 7.87
N ASN A 193 -1.09 3.63 8.42
CA ASN A 193 -2.22 4.06 9.26
C ASN A 193 -1.70 4.51 10.63
N LEU A 194 -0.80 3.73 11.24
CA LEU A 194 -0.17 4.10 12.50
C LEU A 194 0.65 5.39 12.38
N VAL A 195 1.41 5.57 11.30
CA VAL A 195 2.13 6.84 11.04
C VAL A 195 1.17 8.02 10.88
N ALA A 196 0.00 7.82 10.26
CA ALA A 196 -1.03 8.85 10.17
C ALA A 196 -1.66 9.16 11.54
N ILE A 197 -1.83 8.16 12.41
CA ILE A 197 -2.31 8.34 13.79
C ILE A 197 -1.33 9.20 14.60
N SER A 198 -0.05 8.81 14.65
CA SER A 198 1.02 9.54 15.37
C SER A 198 0.95 11.03 15.08
N TYR A 199 0.81 11.37 13.79
CA TYR A 199 0.84 12.76 13.37
C TYR A 199 -0.47 13.52 13.62
N ILE A 200 -1.62 12.83 13.67
CA ILE A 200 -2.87 13.44 14.13
C ILE A 200 -2.79 13.73 15.63
N GLU A 201 -2.20 12.83 16.42
CA GLU A 201 -1.94 13.03 17.85
C GLU A 201 -0.98 14.21 18.07
N ASP A 202 0.16 14.24 17.38
CA ASP A 202 1.14 15.34 17.41
C ASP A 202 0.54 16.71 17.05
N LEU A 203 -0.35 16.77 16.03
CA LEU A 203 -0.97 18.03 15.59
C LEU A 203 -2.14 18.49 16.45
N THR A 204 -2.91 17.57 17.03
CA THR A 204 -4.16 17.91 17.75
C THR A 204 -4.00 17.96 19.26
N GLY A 205 -2.95 17.33 19.82
CA GLY A 205 -2.80 17.14 21.26
C GLY A 205 -3.83 16.17 21.86
N HIS A 206 -4.50 15.37 21.04
CA HIS A 206 -5.47 14.37 21.45
C HIS A 206 -4.98 12.97 21.07
N GLU A 207 -4.80 12.10 22.07
CA GLU A 207 -4.61 10.65 21.90
C GLU A 207 -5.77 10.07 21.08
N PHE A 208 -5.46 9.24 20.09
CA PHE A 208 -6.43 8.79 19.09
C PHE A 208 -6.81 7.34 19.30
N MET A 209 -8.04 7.10 19.78
CA MET A 209 -8.43 5.73 20.16
C MET A 209 -8.55 4.81 18.95
N TYR A 210 -8.08 3.56 19.09
CA TYR A 210 -8.19 2.51 18.05
C TYR A 210 -9.63 2.35 17.49
N ILE A 211 -10.63 2.53 18.36
CA ILE A 211 -12.06 2.43 18.05
C ILE A 211 -12.56 3.65 17.23
N GLU A 212 -11.83 4.76 17.21
CA GLU A 212 -12.15 5.96 16.42
C GLU A 212 -11.72 5.81 14.97
N TRP A 213 -10.52 5.24 14.75
CA TRP A 213 -10.11 4.79 13.42
C TRP A 213 -11.16 3.86 12.81
N MET A 214 -11.57 2.83 13.56
CA MET A 214 -12.57 1.86 13.07
C MET A 214 -13.93 2.53 12.78
N ARG A 215 -14.39 3.43 13.65
CA ARG A 215 -15.66 4.16 13.45
C ARG A 215 -15.66 5.01 12.18
N TRP A 216 -14.52 5.56 11.77
CA TRP A 216 -14.42 6.36 10.54
C TRP A 216 -14.13 5.51 9.29
N PHE A 217 -13.22 4.55 9.37
CA PHE A 217 -12.66 3.87 8.20
C PHE A 217 -13.27 2.51 7.87
N VAL A 218 -13.90 1.80 8.80
CA VAL A 218 -14.65 0.56 8.48
C VAL A 218 -15.85 0.85 7.56
N PRO A 219 -16.68 1.91 7.77
CA PRO A 219 -17.76 2.24 6.84
C PRO A 219 -17.26 2.54 5.41
N ILE A 220 -16.12 3.25 5.30
CA ILE A 220 -15.48 3.57 4.02
C ILE A 220 -14.92 2.30 3.36
N LEU A 221 -14.25 1.43 4.13
CA LEU A 221 -13.76 0.14 3.64
C LEU A 221 -14.89 -0.74 3.09
N LEU A 222 -16.02 -0.81 3.78
CA LEU A 222 -17.20 -1.56 3.33
C LEU A 222 -17.79 -0.96 2.04
N ALA A 223 -17.93 0.36 1.97
CA ALA A 223 -18.40 1.05 0.77
C ALA A 223 -17.48 0.82 -0.45
N VAL A 224 -16.16 0.92 -0.27
CA VAL A 224 -15.17 0.62 -1.31
C VAL A 224 -15.25 -0.85 -1.70
N SER A 225 -15.30 -1.79 -0.74
CA SER A 225 -15.34 -3.23 -1.01
C SER A 225 -16.53 -3.66 -1.88
N ILE A 226 -17.63 -2.91 -1.89
CA ILE A 226 -18.80 -3.17 -2.74
C ILE A 226 -18.55 -2.80 -4.21
N CYS A 227 -17.60 -1.90 -4.51
CA CYS A 227 -17.36 -1.41 -5.88
C CYS A 227 -16.92 -2.52 -6.86
N LEU A 228 -16.02 -3.43 -6.48
CA LEU A 228 -15.54 -4.48 -7.39
C LEU A 228 -16.64 -5.51 -7.73
N PRO A 229 -17.40 -6.08 -6.75
CA PRO A 229 -18.57 -6.91 -7.03
C PRO A 229 -19.64 -6.19 -7.86
N LEU A 230 -19.84 -4.88 -7.63
CA LEU A 230 -20.77 -4.06 -8.41
C LEU A 230 -20.33 -3.94 -9.88
N THR A 231 -19.06 -3.56 -10.13
CA THR A 231 -18.49 -3.50 -11.49
C THR A 231 -18.62 -4.84 -12.21
N VAL A 232 -18.29 -5.95 -11.55
CA VAL A 232 -18.44 -7.30 -12.13
C VAL A 232 -19.90 -7.61 -12.48
N SER A 233 -20.84 -7.27 -11.60
CA SER A 233 -22.27 -7.49 -11.84
C SER A 233 -22.76 -6.69 -13.05
N VAL A 234 -22.39 -5.39 -13.13
CA VAL A 234 -22.75 -4.49 -14.23
C VAL A 234 -22.18 -4.97 -15.56
N CYS A 235 -20.89 -5.31 -15.64
CA CYS A 235 -20.29 -5.85 -16.85
C CYS A 235 -21.01 -7.12 -17.33
N GLN A 236 -21.34 -8.03 -16.41
CA GLN A 236 -22.06 -9.26 -16.75
C GLN A 236 -23.51 -9.03 -17.19
N THR A 237 -24.22 -8.01 -16.67
CA THR A 237 -25.54 -7.63 -17.18
C THR A 237 -25.50 -6.96 -18.55
N LEU A 238 -24.36 -6.37 -18.93
CA LEU A 238 -24.14 -5.73 -20.23
C LEU A 238 -23.46 -6.66 -21.26
N GLY A 239 -23.16 -7.91 -20.90
CA GLY A 239 -22.43 -8.86 -21.76
C GLY A 239 -20.94 -8.50 -21.98
N LEU A 240 -20.39 -7.56 -21.21
CA LEU A 240 -19.04 -7.04 -21.37
C LEU A 240 -18.00 -7.91 -20.63
N PRO A 241 -16.77 -8.07 -21.17
CA PRO A 241 -15.70 -8.77 -20.47
C PRO A 241 -15.33 -7.99 -19.19
N PRO A 242 -15.42 -8.58 -17.98
CA PRO A 242 -15.32 -7.82 -16.73
C PRO A 242 -13.88 -7.42 -16.36
N VAL A 243 -12.86 -8.11 -16.89
CA VAL A 243 -11.46 -7.96 -16.46
C VAL A 243 -10.93 -6.52 -16.61
N PRO A 244 -11.08 -5.82 -17.76
CA PRO A 244 -10.54 -4.47 -17.92
C PRO A 244 -11.22 -3.45 -16.99
N TYR A 245 -12.54 -3.54 -16.81
CA TYR A 245 -13.30 -2.66 -15.92
C TYR A 245 -12.99 -2.89 -14.43
N VAL A 246 -12.72 -4.14 -14.03
CA VAL A 246 -12.21 -4.47 -12.69
C VAL A 246 -10.83 -3.85 -12.47
N ILE A 247 -9.91 -4.00 -13.43
CA ILE A 247 -8.57 -3.37 -13.36
C ILE A 247 -8.70 -1.84 -13.27
N GLY A 248 -9.57 -1.22 -14.06
CA GLY A 248 -9.82 0.23 -14.01
C GLY A 248 -10.42 0.71 -12.69
N THR A 249 -11.31 -0.09 -12.07
CA THR A 249 -11.89 0.16 -10.75
C THR A 249 -10.82 0.08 -9.65
N ILE A 250 -9.96 -0.94 -9.72
CA ILE A 250 -8.82 -1.11 -8.81
C ILE A 250 -7.87 0.09 -8.93
N ALA A 251 -7.46 0.44 -10.16
CA ALA A 251 -6.58 1.57 -10.43
C ALA A 251 -7.17 2.91 -9.94
N ALA A 252 -8.46 3.14 -10.14
CA ALA A 252 -9.16 4.34 -9.64
C ALA A 252 -9.13 4.41 -8.09
N SER A 253 -9.43 3.30 -7.41
CA SER A 253 -9.45 3.26 -5.94
C SER A 253 -8.10 3.57 -5.30
N SER A 254 -7.00 3.16 -5.93
CA SER A 254 -5.63 3.44 -5.48
C SER A 254 -5.18 4.90 -5.73
N CYS A 255 -5.95 5.68 -6.50
CA CYS A 255 -5.51 6.97 -7.04
C CYS A 255 -6.16 8.22 -6.41
N ALA A 256 -6.75 8.12 -5.22
CA ALA A 256 -7.35 9.26 -4.49
C ALA A 256 -6.34 10.06 -3.63
N TYR A 257 -6.44 11.40 -3.61
CA TYR A 257 -5.55 12.33 -2.89
C TYR A 257 -6.25 13.26 -1.88
N ILE A 258 -7.52 13.04 -1.57
CA ILE A 258 -8.32 13.97 -0.74
C ILE A 258 -7.96 13.93 0.76
N LEU A 259 -7.57 12.77 1.30
CA LEU A 259 -7.41 12.54 2.74
C LEU A 259 -6.01 12.00 3.11
N PRO A 260 -5.43 12.40 4.25
CA PRO A 260 -4.09 11.98 4.71
C PRO A 260 -4.12 10.59 5.39
N VAL A 261 -4.60 9.56 4.69
CA VAL A 261 -4.90 8.22 5.27
C VAL A 261 -4.26 7.09 4.45
N THR A 262 -3.14 7.39 3.78
CA THR A 262 -2.38 6.46 2.91
C THR A 262 -0.91 6.87 2.93
N THR A 263 -0.08 6.45 1.97
CA THR A 263 1.24 7.08 1.70
C THR A 263 1.16 8.60 1.51
N ARG A 264 -0.03 9.14 1.21
CA ARG A 264 -0.33 10.58 1.13
C ARG A 264 -0.55 11.24 2.50
N ALA A 265 -0.42 10.50 3.61
CA ALA A 265 -0.24 11.09 4.94
C ALA A 265 1.16 11.69 5.12
N VAL A 266 2.18 11.11 4.45
CA VAL A 266 3.60 11.44 4.67
C VAL A 266 3.96 12.90 4.41
N PRO A 267 3.48 13.59 3.34
CA PRO A 267 3.79 15.01 3.13
C PRO A 267 3.18 15.91 4.19
N VAL A 268 1.97 15.59 4.67
CA VAL A 268 1.33 16.26 5.80
C VAL A 268 2.14 16.03 7.07
N GLY A 269 2.57 14.78 7.32
CA GLY A 269 3.47 14.40 8.41
C GLY A 269 4.81 15.14 8.47
N TYR A 270 5.29 15.67 7.34
CA TYR A 270 6.49 16.50 7.26
C TYR A 270 6.19 17.99 7.05
N GLY A 271 5.02 18.47 7.48
CA GLY A 271 4.70 19.90 7.62
C GLY A 271 3.90 20.53 6.49
N LEU A 272 3.33 19.76 5.56
CA LEU A 272 2.32 20.28 4.63
C LEU A 272 1.00 20.51 5.39
N ASP A 273 0.46 21.73 5.35
CA ASP A 273 -0.86 22.04 5.91
C ASP A 273 -1.94 21.09 5.33
N ALA A 274 -2.62 20.36 6.22
CA ALA A 274 -3.70 19.45 5.86
C ALA A 274 -4.83 20.15 5.07
N LYS A 275 -5.07 21.44 5.29
CA LYS A 275 -6.03 22.25 4.52
C LYS A 275 -5.56 22.52 3.10
N VAL A 276 -4.25 22.73 2.90
CA VAL A 276 -3.62 22.79 1.57
C VAL A 276 -3.73 21.42 0.89
N GLN A 277 -3.47 20.32 1.61
CA GLN A 277 -3.65 18.97 1.07
C GLN A 277 -5.11 18.70 0.68
N MET A 278 -6.11 19.07 1.49
CA MET A 278 -7.51 18.88 1.09
C MET A 278 -7.88 19.71 -0.15
N HIS A 279 -7.46 20.98 -0.22
CA HIS A 279 -7.82 21.87 -1.33
C HIS A 279 -7.09 21.53 -2.65
N GLN A 280 -5.79 21.22 -2.60
CA GLN A 280 -5.04 20.79 -3.79
C GLN A 280 -5.27 19.31 -4.11
N GLY A 281 -5.42 18.46 -3.09
CA GLY A 281 -5.71 17.03 -3.20
C GLY A 281 -7.05 16.74 -3.87
N LEU A 282 -8.06 17.60 -3.71
CA LEU A 282 -9.29 17.52 -4.50
C LEU A 282 -9.01 17.75 -6.00
N ARG A 283 -8.26 18.79 -6.36
CA ARG A 283 -7.88 19.08 -7.76
C ARG A 283 -7.05 17.95 -8.35
N LEU A 284 -6.07 17.46 -7.60
CA LEU A 284 -5.25 16.30 -7.95
C LEU A 284 -6.08 15.03 -8.13
N SER A 285 -7.08 14.79 -7.27
CA SER A 285 -7.97 13.61 -7.38
C SER A 285 -8.89 13.69 -8.60
N ILE A 286 -9.39 14.87 -8.94
CA ILE A 286 -10.16 15.08 -10.18
C ILE A 286 -9.26 14.83 -11.39
N LEU A 287 -8.03 15.37 -11.38
CA LEU A 287 -7.06 15.15 -12.45
C LEU A 287 -6.68 13.67 -12.59
N THR A 288 -6.39 12.95 -11.51
CA THR A 288 -6.04 11.52 -11.57
C THR A 288 -7.24 10.65 -11.91
N MET A 289 -8.46 11.03 -11.54
CA MET A 289 -9.69 10.35 -11.99
C MET A 289 -9.89 10.50 -13.50
N LEU A 290 -9.71 11.70 -14.05
CA LEU A 290 -9.77 11.95 -15.50
C LEU A 290 -8.67 11.19 -16.24
N VAL A 291 -7.40 11.32 -15.81
CA VAL A 291 -6.25 10.63 -16.42
C VAL A 291 -6.43 9.11 -16.36
N ASN A 292 -6.82 8.54 -15.21
CA ASN A 292 -7.06 7.10 -15.08
C ASN A 292 -8.22 6.65 -15.98
N THR A 293 -9.29 7.44 -16.11
CA THR A 293 -10.41 7.14 -17.02
C THR A 293 -9.95 7.13 -18.48
N CYS A 294 -9.20 8.14 -18.92
CA CYS A 294 -8.64 8.19 -20.28
C CYS A 294 -7.64 7.06 -20.55
N VAL A 295 -6.78 6.71 -19.59
CA VAL A 295 -5.81 5.60 -19.72
C VAL A 295 -6.52 4.25 -19.76
N CYS A 296 -7.52 4.01 -18.90
CA CYS A 296 -8.32 2.79 -18.93
C CYS A 296 -9.11 2.65 -20.24
N TRP A 297 -9.71 3.74 -20.72
CA TRP A 297 -10.38 3.78 -22.02
C TRP A 297 -9.40 3.46 -23.16
N ALA A 298 -8.26 4.15 -23.23
CA ALA A 298 -7.25 3.91 -24.25
C ALA A 298 -6.69 2.48 -24.22
N ALA A 299 -6.47 1.90 -23.03
CA ALA A 299 -6.06 0.50 -22.90
C ALA A 299 -7.15 -0.47 -23.42
N MET A 300 -8.43 -0.21 -23.10
CA MET A 300 -9.54 -1.01 -23.62
C MET A 300 -9.76 -0.86 -25.14
N THR A 301 -9.40 0.28 -25.73
CA THR A 301 -9.59 0.56 -27.17
C THR A 301 -8.37 0.17 -28.03
N PHE A 302 -7.14 0.24 -27.51
CA PHE A 302 -5.91 0.07 -28.30
C PHE A 302 -4.97 -1.06 -27.86
N LEU A 303 -5.20 -1.69 -26.70
CA LEU A 303 -4.37 -2.82 -26.19
C LEU A 303 -5.15 -4.13 -26.01
N ALA A 304 -6.43 -4.16 -26.41
CA ALA A 304 -7.33 -5.31 -26.26
C ALA A 304 -7.93 -5.81 -27.59
N GLY A 305 -7.31 -5.42 -28.73
CA GLY A 305 -7.63 -5.87 -30.09
C GLY A 305 -6.46 -6.62 -30.71
#